data_AF-A0A8R1IV52-F1
#
_entry.id   AF-A0A8R1IV52-F1
#
_cell.length_a   1.000
_cell.length_b   1.000
_cell.length_c   1.000
_cell.angle_alpha   90.00
_cell.angle_beta   90.00
_cell.angle_gamma   90.00
#
_symmetry.space_group_name_H-M   'P 1'
#
loop_
_entity.id
_entity.type
_entity.pdbx_description
1 polymer ?
#
loop_
_entity_poly.entity_id
_entity_poly.type
_entity_poly.pdbx_seq_one_letter_code
_entity_poly.pdbx_strand_id
1 'polypeptide(L)'
;ACTTIEHVEVSDPASVFYTSGTTGLPKGAILTYGSLSNNAKDIVRDWGFTDADVNLHALPFYHVHGLYYSLHDIFLILDIF
;
A
#
# COMPACT_ATOMS: atom_id res chain seq x y z
N ALA A 1 20.68 -21.87 -10.84
CA ALA A 1 19.99 -20.61 -10.49
C ALA A 1 18.50 -20.91 -10.50
N CYS A 2 17.88 -20.96 -9.31
CA CYS A 2 16.45 -21.24 -9.18
C CYS A 2 15.69 -19.94 -9.46
N THR A 3 15.33 -19.72 -10.72
CA THR A 3 14.54 -18.56 -11.15
C THR A 3 13.08 -18.99 -11.31
N THR A 4 12.48 -19.53 -10.25
CA THR A 4 11.04 -19.78 -10.24
C THR A 4 10.40 -18.60 -9.54
N ILE A 5 9.70 -17.76 -10.30
CA ILE A 5 8.80 -16.76 -9.73
C ILE A 5 7.61 -17.54 -9.18
N GLU A 6 7.39 -17.46 -7.88
CA GLU A 6 6.24 -18.09 -7.23
C GLU A 6 4.95 -17.37 -7.67
N HIS A 7 3.89 -18.17 -7.85
CA HIS A 7 2.57 -17.63 -8.13
C HIS A 7 2.05 -16.92 -6.87
N VAL A 8 1.55 -15.69 -7.03
CA VAL A 8 1.00 -14.88 -5.93
C VAL A 8 -0.46 -14.59 -6.23
N GLU A 9 -1.33 -14.91 -5.28
CA GLU A 9 -2.76 -14.63 -5.34
C GLU A 9 -3.10 -13.28 -4.68
N VAL A 10 -4.21 -12.67 -5.09
CA VAL A 10 -4.72 -11.44 -4.46
C VAL A 10 -5.05 -11.59 -2.97
N SER A 11 -5.34 -12.81 -2.53
CA SER A 11 -5.59 -13.14 -1.13
C SER A 11 -4.33 -13.32 -0.31
N ASP A 12 -3.15 -13.41 -0.95
CA ASP A 12 -1.92 -13.67 -0.24
C ASP A 12 -1.51 -12.45 0.59
N PRO A 13 -0.91 -12.68 1.79
CA PRO A 13 -0.37 -11.61 2.61
C PRO A 13 0.72 -10.83 1.86
N ALA A 14 0.55 -9.51 1.79
CA ALA A 14 1.53 -8.60 1.21
C ALA A 14 2.33 -7.87 2.30
N SER A 15 1.70 -7.54 3.44
CA SER A 15 2.38 -6.86 4.54
C SER A 15 1.70 -7.06 5.91
N VAL A 16 2.44 -6.70 6.96
CA VAL A 16 1.91 -6.62 8.33
C VAL A 16 2.22 -5.24 8.89
N PHE A 17 1.17 -4.53 9.29
CA PHE A 17 1.28 -3.22 9.93
C PHE A 17 0.91 -3.29 11.40
N TYR A 18 1.76 -2.73 12.26
CA TYR A 18 1.48 -2.66 13.69
C TYR A 18 0.77 -1.36 14.04
N THR A 19 -0.33 -1.46 14.77
CA THR A 19 -0.99 -0.30 15.38
C THR A 19 -0.15 0.27 16.52
N SER A 20 -0.25 1.56 16.81
CA SER A 20 0.52 2.23 17.87
C SER A 20 0.35 1.64 19.28
N GLY A 21 -0.75 0.94 19.56
CA GLY A 21 -0.96 0.30 20.86
C GLY A 21 -1.25 1.29 22.00
N THR A 22 -1.92 2.42 21.73
CA THR A 22 -2.22 3.41 22.79
C THR A 22 -3.12 2.88 23.91
N THR A 23 -3.87 1.81 23.65
CA THR A 23 -4.82 1.17 24.60
C THR A 23 -4.41 -0.25 25.00
N GLY A 24 -3.16 -0.66 24.74
CA GLY A 24 -2.68 -2.01 25.04
C GLY A 24 -1.47 -2.41 24.19
N LEU A 25 -1.23 -3.70 24.00
CA LEU A 25 -0.13 -4.12 23.14
C LEU A 25 -0.42 -3.79 21.66
N PRO A 26 0.60 -3.39 20.88
CA PRO A 26 0.50 -3.28 19.43
C PRO A 26 -0.07 -4.55 18.79
N LYS A 27 -0.99 -4.38 17.84
CA LYS A 27 -1.61 -5.48 17.08
C LYS A 27 -1.13 -5.41 15.64
N GLY A 28 -0.75 -6.56 15.08
CA GLY A 28 -0.42 -6.70 13.67
C GLY A 28 -1.68 -6.87 12.82
N ALA A 29 -1.89 -5.95 11.87
CA ALA A 29 -2.89 -6.06 10.82
C ALA A 29 -2.23 -6.63 9.56
N ILE A 30 -2.73 -7.77 9.09
CA ILE A 30 -2.27 -8.38 7.84
C ILE A 30 -3.02 -7.73 6.69
N LEU A 31 -2.29 -7.21 5.70
CA LEU A 31 -2.85 -6.64 4.48
C LEU A 31 -2.49 -7.58 3.32
N THR A 32 -3.49 -7.93 2.53
CA THR A 32 -3.32 -8.73 1.31
C THR A 32 -3.06 -7.84 0.10
N TYR A 33 -2.51 -8.41 -0.97
CA TYR A 33 -2.34 -7.71 -2.24
C TYR A 33 -3.66 -7.09 -2.75
N GLY A 34 -4.77 -7.83 -2.66
CA GLY A 34 -6.09 -7.35 -3.04
C GLY A 34 -6.59 -6.19 -2.17
N SER A 35 -6.35 -6.23 -0.86
CA SER A 35 -6.76 -5.14 0.03
C SER A 35 -6.02 -3.83 -0.26
N LEU A 36 -4.72 -3.93 -0.58
CA LEU A 36 -3.90 -2.77 -0.94
C LEU A 36 -4.29 -2.21 -2.31
N SER A 37 -4.47 -3.07 -3.31
CA SER A 37 -4.90 -2.66 -4.65
C SER A 37 -6.26 -1.97 -4.64
N ASN A 38 -7.23 -2.50 -3.88
CA ASN A 38 -8.54 -1.88 -3.74
C ASN A 38 -8.46 -0.53 -3.03
N ASN A 39 -7.70 -0.43 -1.95
CA ASN A 39 -7.52 0.82 -1.24
C ASN A 39 -6.94 1.92 -2.15
N ALA A 40 -5.91 1.61 -2.94
CA ALA A 40 -5.33 2.57 -3.86
C ALA A 40 -6.30 3.04 -4.95
N LYS A 41 -7.05 2.10 -5.55
CA LYS A 41 -8.09 2.44 -6.54
C LYS A 41 -9.15 3.37 -5.96
N ASP A 42 -9.59 3.09 -4.73
CA ASP A 42 -10.55 3.95 -4.03
C ASP A 42 -9.97 5.34 -3.78
N ILE A 43 -8.71 5.45 -3.34
CA ILE A 43 -8.05 6.74 -3.10
C ILE A 43 -7.91 7.54 -4.40
N VAL A 44 -7.34 6.94 -5.44
CA VAL A 44 -7.16 7.59 -6.75
C VAL A 44 -8.49 8.08 -7.30
N ARG A 45 -9.55 7.25 -7.20
CA ARG A 45 -10.90 7.62 -7.62
C ARG A 45 -11.46 8.78 -6.80
N ASP A 46 -11.41 8.68 -5.48
CA ASP A 46 -12.10 9.62 -4.58
C ASP A 46 -11.38 10.98 -4.52
N TRP A 47 -10.05 11.00 -4.71
CA TRP A 47 -9.23 12.21 -4.68
C TRP A 47 -8.97 12.78 -6.08
N GLY A 48 -9.26 12.02 -7.14
CA GLY A 48 -9.10 12.44 -8.52
C GLY A 48 -7.65 12.60 -8.94
N PHE A 49 -6.75 11.79 -8.39
CA PHE A 49 -5.34 11.84 -8.77
C PHE A 49 -5.14 11.42 -10.24
N THR A 50 -4.21 12.12 -10.88
CA THR A 50 -3.78 11.92 -12.27
C THR A 50 -2.27 11.86 -12.35
N ASP A 51 -1.75 11.39 -13.48
CA ASP A 51 -0.32 11.33 -13.77
C ASP A 51 0.36 12.72 -13.85
N ALA A 52 -0.45 13.79 -13.92
CA ALA A 52 0.00 15.16 -13.87
C ALA A 52 0.24 15.69 -12.44
N ASP A 53 -0.22 14.97 -11.41
CA ASP A 53 -0.11 15.42 -10.03
C ASP A 53 1.29 15.16 -9.43
N VAL A 54 1.73 16.09 -8.56
CA VAL A 54 2.98 15.96 -7.81
C VAL A 54 2.67 15.60 -6.36
N ASN A 55 3.03 14.38 -5.96
CA ASN A 55 2.85 13.91 -4.59
C ASN A 55 4.02 14.35 -3.69
N LEU A 56 3.74 15.25 -2.74
CA LEU A 56 4.68 15.58 -1.68
C LEU A 56 4.62 14.53 -0.56
N HIS A 57 5.60 13.64 -0.55
CA HIS A 57 5.73 12.65 0.50
C HIS A 57 6.54 13.20 1.69
N ALA A 58 5.86 13.42 2.83
CA ALA A 58 6.46 13.97 4.05
C ALA A 58 6.34 13.07 5.29
N LEU A 59 5.76 11.87 5.14
CA LEU A 59 5.47 10.95 6.24
C LEU A 59 6.43 9.76 6.21
N PRO A 60 6.79 9.14 7.35
CA PRO A 60 7.71 8.00 7.33
C PRO A 60 7.10 6.75 6.65
N PHE A 61 7.93 5.96 5.95
CA PHE A 61 7.49 4.70 5.31
C PHE A 61 7.06 3.60 6.27
N TYR A 62 7.44 3.66 7.55
CA TYR A 62 6.93 2.71 8.56
C TYR A 62 5.51 3.06 9.04
N HIS A 63 4.96 4.20 8.62
CA HIS A 63 3.57 4.57 8.86
C HIS A 63 2.72 4.17 7.65
N VAL A 64 1.56 3.54 7.88
CA VAL A 64 0.70 3.01 6.81
C VAL A 64 0.38 4.05 5.72
N HIS A 65 0.12 5.29 6.12
CA HIS A 65 -0.12 6.40 5.20
C HIS A 65 1.11 6.74 4.35
N GLY A 66 2.31 6.77 4.97
CA GLY A 66 3.53 7.08 4.23
C GLY A 66 3.85 6.02 3.18
N LEU A 67 3.63 4.74 3.48
CA LEU A 67 3.91 3.67 2.53
C LEU A 67 2.85 3.57 1.43
N TYR A 68 1.57 3.44 1.79
CA TYR A 68 0.54 3.09 0.82
C TYR A 68 -0.14 4.28 0.18
N TYR A 69 -0.35 5.36 0.93
CA TYR A 69 -1.02 6.56 0.40
C TYR A 69 -0.09 7.39 -0.50
N SER A 70 1.22 7.37 -0.21
CA SER A 70 2.18 8.11 -1.02
C SER A 70 2.84 7.25 -2.08
N LEU A 71 3.38 6.08 -1.73
CA LEU A 71 4.19 5.32 -2.69
C LEU A 71 3.30 4.48 -3.62
N HIS A 72 2.41 3.68 -3.05
CA HIS A 72 1.64 2.69 -3.79
C HIS A 72 0.60 3.33 -4.73
N ASP A 73 -0.05 4.42 -4.33
CA ASP A 73 -1.00 5.14 -5.18
C ASP A 73 -0.29 5.76 -6.41
N ILE A 74 0.93 6.30 -6.25
CA ILE A 74 1.74 6.82 -7.36
C ILE A 74 2.04 5.70 -8.37
N PHE A 75 2.43 4.51 -7.93
CA PHE A 75 2.70 3.40 -8.84
C PHE A 75 1.46 3.00 -9.64
N LEU A 76 0.27 3.10 -9.04
CA LEU A 76 -0.99 2.82 -9.73
C LEU A 76 -1.30 3.88 -10.79
N ILE A 77 -1.13 5.17 -10.47
CA ILE A 77 -1.43 6.29 -11.38
C ILE A 77 -0.45 6.35 -12.56
N LEU A 78 0.82 5.98 -12.32
CA LEU A 78 1.86 5.98 -13.35
C LEU A 78 1.88 4.69 -14.19
N ASP A 79 0.94 3.76 -13.97
CA ASP A 79 0.89 2.44 -14.61
C ASP A 79 2.22 1.66 -14.52
N ILE A 80 2.94 1.75 -13.40
CA ILE A 80 4.25 1.09 -13.20
C ILE A 80 4.07 -0.34 -12.63
N PHE A 81 3.14 -1.12 -13.16
CA PHE A 81 2.93 -2.53 -12.77
C PHE A 81 2.85 -3.48 -13.95
#